data_AF-R4XDX5-F1
#
_entry.id   AF-R4XDX5-F1
#
_cell.length_a   1.000
_cell.length_b   1.000
_cell.length_c   1.000
_cell.angle_alpha   90.00
_cell.angle_beta   90.00
_cell.angle_gamma   90.00
#
_symmetry.space_group_name_H-M   'P 1'
#
loop_
_entity.id
_entity.type
_entity.pdbx_description
1 polymer ?
#
loop_
_entity_poly.entity_id
_entity_poly.type
_entity_poly.pdbx_seq_one_letter_code
_entity_poly.pdbx_strand_id
1 'polypeptide(L)'
;MSSAAPKKKVNRAKARLERRAAEMEAQRQEAAAEAANMPDLKARESQQMNNKLESMGLVEHNINADGHCLYSAFAHQLARLELSDETYKSLRTKAAEYMRRHPEDFIPFLSGQDLDEVSLEAYTNELENTPRWGGEMEIIALAREFSVAVTIIQPQGNLLKFEETNSKGIMMTRYEHMYSLGAHFNSVNSK
;
A
#
# COMPACT_ATOMS: atom_id res chain seq x y z
N MET A 1 -73.44 15.77 36.18
CA MET A 1 -72.62 14.54 36.37
C MET A 1 -71.61 14.47 35.24
N SER A 2 -70.36 14.11 35.57
CA SER A 2 -69.11 14.29 34.81
C SER A 2 -69.10 13.87 33.34
N SER A 3 -68.49 14.71 32.50
CA SER A 3 -67.97 14.34 31.18
C SER A 3 -66.52 13.87 31.33
N ALA A 4 -66.20 12.67 30.81
CA ALA A 4 -64.85 12.08 30.85
C ALA A 4 -64.07 12.45 29.58
N ALA A 5 -62.90 13.05 29.73
CA ALA A 5 -62.02 13.41 28.62
C ALA A 5 -61.29 12.18 28.03
N PRO A 6 -61.09 12.10 26.69
CA PRO A 6 -60.48 10.93 26.06
C PRO A 6 -58.95 10.93 26.26
N LYS A 7 -58.41 9.82 26.77
CA LYS A 7 -56.95 9.60 26.90
C LYS A 7 -56.32 9.43 25.52
N LYS A 8 -55.39 10.34 25.18
CA LYS A 8 -54.60 10.34 23.93
C LYS A 8 -53.80 9.04 23.81
N LYS A 9 -54.15 8.15 22.87
CA LYS A 9 -53.35 6.95 22.54
C LYS A 9 -52.01 7.42 21.96
N VAL A 10 -50.93 7.15 22.68
CA VAL A 10 -49.57 7.37 22.18
C VAL A 10 -49.38 6.54 20.91
N ASN A 11 -48.98 7.21 19.83
CA ASN A 11 -48.84 6.61 18.50
C ASN A 11 -47.67 5.60 18.52
N ARG A 12 -48.00 4.30 18.61
CA ARG A 12 -47.02 3.19 18.68
C ARG A 12 -45.99 3.20 17.54
N ALA A 13 -46.35 3.75 16.37
CA ALA A 13 -45.42 3.87 15.25
C ALA A 13 -44.33 4.92 15.51
N LYS A 14 -44.68 6.05 16.16
CA LYS A 14 -43.73 7.10 16.54
C LYS A 14 -42.72 6.59 17.57
N ALA A 15 -43.19 5.88 18.60
CA ALA A 15 -42.33 5.29 19.61
C ALA A 15 -41.35 4.24 19.05
N ARG A 16 -41.77 3.46 18.03
CA ARG A 16 -40.90 2.49 17.35
C ARG A 16 -39.83 3.16 16.48
N LEU A 17 -40.17 4.27 15.83
CA LEU A 17 -39.21 5.05 15.03
C LEU A 17 -38.17 5.72 15.92
N GLU A 18 -38.60 6.33 17.02
CA GLU A 18 -37.73 6.95 18.02
C GLU A 18 -36.76 5.93 18.63
N ARG A 19 -37.22 4.72 18.94
CA ARG A 19 -36.35 3.64 19.46
C ARG A 19 -35.28 3.22 18.45
N ARG A 20 -35.66 3.06 17.17
CA ARG A 20 -34.68 2.73 16.09
C ARG A 20 -33.67 3.83 15.85
N ALA A 21 -34.10 5.10 15.93
CA ALA A 21 -33.19 6.24 15.80
C ALA A 21 -32.20 6.29 16.98
N ALA A 22 -32.66 6.01 18.20
CA ALA A 22 -31.80 5.91 19.38
C ALA A 22 -30.82 4.74 19.29
N GLU A 23 -31.26 3.56 18.82
CA GLU A 23 -30.38 2.39 18.59
C GLU A 23 -29.30 2.68 17.54
N MET A 24 -29.66 3.35 16.43
CA MET A 24 -28.72 3.73 15.37
C MET A 24 -27.72 4.80 15.84
N GLU A 25 -28.17 5.78 16.62
CA GLU A 25 -27.28 6.79 17.19
C GLU A 25 -26.33 6.18 18.23
N ALA A 26 -26.81 5.25 19.06
CA ALA A 26 -25.96 4.51 20.00
C ALA A 26 -24.89 3.69 19.26
N GLN A 27 -25.27 2.97 18.19
CA GLN A 27 -24.31 2.25 17.34
C GLN A 27 -23.29 3.19 16.68
N ARG A 28 -23.73 4.37 16.23
CA ARG A 28 -22.83 5.38 15.63
C ARG A 28 -21.85 5.94 16.66
N GLN A 29 -22.31 6.17 17.89
CA GLN A 29 -21.46 6.66 18.97
C GLN A 29 -20.47 5.59 19.44
N GLU A 30 -20.89 4.33 19.53
CA GLU A 30 -20.03 3.19 19.85
C GLU A 30 -18.95 3.00 18.77
N ALA A 31 -19.32 2.99 17.48
CA ALA A 31 -18.38 2.94 16.37
C ALA A 31 -17.41 4.14 16.33
N ALA A 32 -17.88 5.34 16.68
CA ALA A 32 -17.02 6.53 16.76
C ALA A 32 -16.05 6.46 17.95
N ALA A 33 -16.47 5.92 19.08
CA ALA A 33 -15.61 5.71 20.25
C ALA A 33 -14.55 4.63 19.99
N GLU A 34 -14.92 3.54 19.30
CA GLU A 34 -13.98 2.51 18.85
C GLU A 34 -12.97 3.07 17.85
N ALA A 35 -13.41 3.88 16.88
CA ALA A 35 -12.52 4.54 15.92
C ALA A 35 -11.57 5.55 16.60
N ALA A 36 -12.04 6.28 17.63
CA ALA A 36 -11.22 7.21 18.39
C ALA A 36 -10.15 6.52 19.26
N ASN A 37 -10.37 5.24 19.61
CA ASN A 37 -9.44 4.46 20.43
C ASN A 37 -8.53 3.54 19.59
N MET A 38 -8.67 3.55 18.26
CA MET A 38 -7.71 2.89 17.38
C MET A 38 -6.38 3.65 17.39
N PRO A 39 -5.24 2.98 17.57
CA PRO A 39 -3.93 3.60 17.45
C PRO A 39 -3.81 4.28 16.08
N ASP A 40 -3.28 5.52 16.05
CA ASP A 40 -2.93 6.18 14.79
C ASP A 40 -1.69 5.51 14.19
N LEU A 41 -1.93 4.36 13.55
CA LEU A 41 -0.90 3.54 12.91
C LEU A 41 -0.12 4.35 11.88
N LYS A 42 -0.80 5.26 11.17
CA LYS A 42 -0.19 6.15 10.17
C LYS A 42 0.79 7.12 10.82
N ALA A 43 0.39 7.82 11.88
CA ALA A 43 1.28 8.73 12.58
C ALA A 43 2.47 7.98 13.19
N ARG A 44 2.24 6.80 13.76
CA ARG A 44 3.31 5.96 14.32
C ARG A 44 4.31 5.52 13.26
N GLU A 45 3.83 5.03 12.11
CA GLU A 45 4.69 4.65 10.98
C GLU A 45 5.48 5.84 10.44
N SER A 46 4.82 6.98 10.27
CA SER A 46 5.46 8.20 9.77
C SER A 46 6.57 8.65 10.71
N GLN A 47 6.32 8.67 12.02
CA GLN A 47 7.33 9.02 13.03
C GLN A 47 8.51 8.02 13.02
N GLN A 48 8.22 6.72 12.97
CA GLN A 48 9.25 5.69 12.93
C GLN A 48 10.12 5.77 11.68
N MET A 49 9.51 5.99 10.51
CA MET A 49 10.24 6.17 9.26
C MET A 49 11.13 7.41 9.30
N ASN A 50 10.58 8.54 9.76
CA ASN A 50 11.33 9.80 9.83
C ASN A 50 12.59 9.66 10.70
N ASN A 51 12.45 9.04 11.88
CA ASN A 51 13.59 8.80 12.76
C ASN A 51 14.65 7.89 12.09
N LYS A 52 14.21 6.86 11.36
CA LYS A 52 15.09 5.93 10.65
C LYS A 52 15.84 6.62 9.51
N LEU A 53 15.14 7.36 8.67
CA LEU A 53 15.74 8.15 7.58
C LEU A 53 16.72 9.19 8.14
N GLU A 54 16.37 9.90 9.21
CA GLU A 54 17.23 10.89 9.84
C GLU A 54 18.53 10.27 10.37
N SER A 55 18.44 9.14 11.08
CA SER A 55 19.63 8.41 11.57
C SER A 55 20.55 7.89 10.46
N MET A 56 20.02 7.72 9.23
CA MET A 56 20.77 7.29 8.06
C MET A 56 21.27 8.47 7.20
N GLY A 57 20.93 9.71 7.56
CA GLY A 57 21.27 10.90 6.74
C GLY A 57 20.52 10.94 5.41
N LEU A 58 19.29 10.40 5.38
CA LEU A 58 18.47 10.28 4.19
C LEU A 58 17.23 11.19 4.27
N VAL A 59 16.69 11.52 3.11
CA VAL A 59 15.43 12.26 2.97
C VAL A 59 14.53 11.55 1.97
N GLU A 60 13.23 11.62 2.22
CA GLU A 60 12.24 11.02 1.33
C GLU A 60 11.90 11.97 0.17
N HIS A 61 11.72 11.39 -1.01
CA HIS A 61 11.09 12.04 -2.16
C HIS A 61 9.72 11.42 -2.38
N ASN A 62 8.68 12.22 -2.12
CA ASN A 62 7.29 11.80 -2.18
C ASN A 62 6.87 11.41 -3.60
N ILE A 63 6.30 10.22 -3.73
CA ILE A 63 5.69 9.68 -4.93
C ILE A 63 4.18 9.73 -4.77
N ASN A 64 3.45 9.89 -5.88
CA ASN A 64 1.99 9.89 -5.85
C ASN A 64 1.47 8.55 -5.30
N ALA A 65 0.47 8.63 -4.42
CA ALA A 65 -0.17 7.47 -3.80
C ALA A 65 -1.19 6.82 -4.76
N ASP A 66 -0.68 6.18 -5.79
CA ASP A 66 -1.45 5.42 -6.78
C ASP A 66 -0.89 4.00 -6.97
N GLY A 67 -1.52 3.23 -7.84
CA GLY A 67 -1.10 1.86 -8.14
C GLY A 67 0.26 1.76 -8.85
N HIS A 68 0.87 2.87 -9.26
CA HIS A 68 2.16 2.93 -9.95
C HIS A 68 3.31 3.36 -9.03
N CYS A 69 3.07 3.57 -7.73
CA CYS A 69 4.05 4.12 -6.79
C CYS A 69 5.39 3.37 -6.79
N LEU A 70 5.40 2.03 -6.74
CA LEU A 70 6.64 1.23 -6.79
C LEU A 70 7.48 1.55 -8.03
N TYR A 71 6.86 1.51 -9.20
CA TYR A 71 7.54 1.77 -10.48
C TYR A 71 7.99 3.22 -10.59
N SER A 72 7.20 4.16 -10.08
CA SER A 72 7.55 5.58 -10.11
C SER A 72 8.72 5.89 -9.16
N ALA A 73 8.74 5.27 -7.97
CA ALA A 73 9.86 5.36 -7.04
C ALA A 73 11.16 4.77 -7.63
N PHE A 74 11.05 3.63 -8.30
CA PHE A 74 12.17 2.95 -8.97
C PHE A 74 12.70 3.77 -10.16
N ALA A 75 11.81 4.28 -11.02
CA ALA A 75 12.16 5.17 -12.13
C ALA A 75 12.92 6.41 -11.65
N HIS A 76 12.42 7.06 -10.59
CA HIS A 76 13.09 8.22 -9.99
C HIS A 76 14.51 7.85 -9.49
N GLN A 77 14.70 6.68 -8.88
CA GLN A 77 16.04 6.22 -8.47
C GLN A 77 16.95 5.94 -9.66
N LEU A 78 16.46 5.27 -10.71
CA LEU A 78 17.25 4.99 -11.91
C LEU A 78 17.77 6.28 -12.57
N ALA A 79 16.90 7.28 -12.72
CA ALA A 79 17.26 8.58 -13.28
C ALA A 79 18.32 9.28 -12.40
N ARG A 80 18.11 9.28 -11.08
CA ARG A 80 19.05 9.87 -10.12
C ARG A 80 20.44 9.21 -10.13
N LEU A 81 20.49 7.90 -10.39
CA LEU A 81 21.73 7.14 -10.47
C LEU A 81 22.39 7.22 -11.86
N GLU A 82 21.76 7.93 -12.81
CA GLU A 82 22.17 8.05 -14.22
C GLU A 82 22.25 6.69 -14.91
N LEU A 83 21.34 5.78 -14.54
CA LEU A 83 21.28 4.42 -15.09
C LEU A 83 20.26 4.30 -16.22
N SER A 84 19.12 4.98 -16.11
CA SER A 84 18.10 5.05 -17.17
C SER A 84 17.06 6.13 -16.86
N ASP A 85 16.40 6.64 -17.91
CA ASP A 85 15.28 7.59 -17.84
C ASP A 85 13.93 6.88 -18.08
N GLU A 86 13.80 5.63 -17.63
CA GLU A 86 12.56 4.87 -17.80
C GLU A 86 11.37 5.52 -17.10
N THR A 87 10.19 5.35 -17.71
CA THR A 87 8.91 5.72 -17.09
C THR A 87 8.35 4.54 -16.29
N TYR A 88 7.40 4.82 -15.38
CA TYR A 88 6.69 3.75 -14.65
C TYR A 88 6.05 2.72 -15.60
N LYS A 89 5.59 3.16 -16.78
CA LYS A 89 4.95 2.30 -17.78
C LYS A 89 5.97 1.36 -18.43
N SER A 90 7.15 1.89 -18.78
CA SER A 90 8.23 1.08 -19.32
C SER A 90 8.74 0.07 -18.29
N LEU A 91 8.87 0.47 -17.02
CA LEU A 91 9.28 -0.45 -15.96
C LEU A 91 8.27 -1.58 -15.72
N ARG A 92 6.97 -1.35 -15.88
CA ARG A 92 5.95 -2.42 -15.84
C ARG A 92 6.20 -3.46 -16.93
N THR A 93 6.40 -3.00 -18.16
CA THR A 93 6.72 -3.88 -19.29
C THR A 93 8.01 -4.64 -19.06
N LYS A 94 9.08 -3.97 -18.62
CA LYS A 94 10.36 -4.62 -18.32
C LYS A 94 10.27 -5.67 -17.22
N ALA A 95 9.52 -5.38 -16.14
CA ALA A 95 9.29 -6.35 -15.08
C ALA A 95 8.56 -7.59 -15.63
N ALA A 96 7.48 -7.39 -16.38
CA ALA A 96 6.73 -8.47 -17.01
C ALA A 96 7.57 -9.29 -17.99
N GLU A 97 8.32 -8.64 -18.88
CA GLU A 97 9.24 -9.28 -19.82
C GLU A 97 10.35 -10.07 -19.12
N TYR A 98 10.90 -9.55 -18.02
CA TYR A 98 11.89 -10.27 -17.22
C TYR A 98 11.27 -11.52 -16.59
N MET A 99 10.08 -11.40 -16.00
CA MET A 99 9.36 -12.53 -15.42
C MET A 99 9.05 -13.62 -16.45
N ARG A 100 8.59 -13.25 -17.65
CA ARG A 100 8.34 -14.20 -18.75
C ARG A 100 9.62 -14.90 -19.22
N ARG A 101 10.77 -14.24 -19.14
CA ARG A 101 12.07 -14.84 -19.51
C ARG A 101 12.62 -15.81 -18.46
N HIS A 102 12.21 -15.69 -17.19
CA HIS A 102 12.70 -16.52 -16.08
C HIS A 102 11.56 -17.11 -15.24
N PRO A 103 10.62 -17.85 -15.86
CA PRO A 103 9.39 -18.30 -15.22
C PRO A 103 9.62 -19.12 -13.93
N GLU A 104 10.69 -19.90 -13.87
CA GLU A 104 11.07 -20.75 -12.74
C GLU A 104 11.26 -19.98 -11.43
N ASP A 105 11.68 -18.72 -11.52
CA ASP A 105 11.90 -17.85 -10.36
C ASP A 105 10.61 -17.24 -9.83
N PHE A 106 9.54 -17.19 -10.63
CA PHE A 106 8.33 -16.43 -10.32
C PHE A 106 7.09 -17.31 -10.12
N ILE A 107 6.97 -18.42 -10.85
CA ILE A 107 5.84 -19.35 -10.74
C ILE A 107 5.57 -19.82 -9.30
N PRO A 108 6.58 -20.17 -8.47
CA PRO A 108 6.33 -20.63 -7.10
C PRO A 108 5.59 -19.61 -6.22
N PHE A 109 5.68 -18.32 -6.55
CA PHE A 109 5.03 -17.24 -5.82
C PHE A 109 3.59 -16.96 -6.29
N LEU A 110 3.21 -17.44 -7.47
CA LEU A 110 1.86 -17.24 -8.05
C LEU A 110 0.83 -18.25 -7.54
N SER A 111 1.27 -19.41 -7.04
CA SER A 111 0.40 -20.52 -6.62
C SER A 111 0.10 -20.56 -5.11
N GLY A 112 0.42 -19.49 -4.36
CA GLY A 112 0.59 -19.57 -2.90
C GLY A 112 -0.38 -18.80 -1.99
N GLN A 113 -1.42 -18.13 -2.51
CA GLN A 113 -2.23 -17.19 -1.70
C GLN A 113 -3.75 -17.28 -1.92
N ASP A 114 -4.36 -18.46 -1.78
CA ASP A 114 -5.83 -18.67 -1.86
C ASP A 114 -6.50 -18.12 -3.15
N LEU A 115 -5.69 -17.82 -4.17
CA LEU A 115 -6.10 -17.42 -5.50
C LEU A 115 -6.12 -18.68 -6.37
N ASP A 116 -7.11 -18.77 -7.27
CA ASP A 116 -7.05 -19.72 -8.38
C ASP A 116 -5.66 -19.63 -9.03
N GLU A 117 -5.08 -20.77 -9.40
CA GLU A 117 -3.72 -20.86 -9.95
C GLU A 117 -3.52 -19.85 -11.09
N VAL A 118 -2.95 -18.68 -10.78
CA VAL A 118 -2.80 -17.58 -11.74
C VAL A 118 -1.60 -17.92 -12.60
N SER A 119 -1.83 -18.14 -13.89
CA SER A 119 -0.71 -18.33 -14.83
C SER A 119 0.19 -17.09 -14.86
N LEU A 120 1.49 -17.31 -15.02
CA LEU A 120 2.47 -16.23 -15.22
C LEU A 120 2.06 -15.28 -16.34
N GLU A 121 1.47 -15.82 -17.41
CA GLU A 121 0.98 -15.04 -18.55
C GLU A 121 -0.15 -14.08 -18.13
N ALA A 122 -1.15 -14.57 -17.37
CA ALA A 122 -2.21 -13.72 -16.86
C ALA A 122 -1.67 -12.63 -15.91
N TYR A 123 -0.75 -13.01 -15.02
CA TYR A 123 -0.13 -12.07 -14.08
C TYR A 123 0.62 -10.94 -14.80
N THR A 124 1.50 -11.30 -15.74
CA THR A 124 2.32 -10.34 -16.48
C THR A 124 1.49 -9.45 -17.39
N ASN A 125 0.43 -9.98 -18.00
CA ASN A 125 -0.52 -9.18 -18.77
C ASN A 125 -1.25 -8.15 -17.89
N GLU A 126 -1.66 -8.52 -16.67
CA GLU A 126 -2.29 -7.57 -15.75
C GLU A 126 -1.29 -6.51 -15.27
N LEU A 127 -0.04 -6.90 -15.03
CA LEU A 127 1.04 -6.01 -14.60
C LEU A 127 1.28 -4.86 -15.59
N GLU A 128 1.27 -5.18 -16.88
CA GLU A 128 1.52 -4.24 -17.98
C GLU A 128 0.33 -3.30 -18.24
N ASN A 129 -0.89 -3.84 -18.15
CA ASN A 129 -2.08 -3.20 -18.70
C ASN A 129 -2.97 -2.55 -17.64
N THR A 130 -2.67 -2.72 -16.35
CA THR A 130 -3.49 -2.20 -15.26
C THR A 130 -2.64 -1.45 -14.23
N PRO A 131 -3.26 -0.60 -13.38
CA PRO A 131 -2.60 -0.03 -12.21
C PRO A 131 -2.47 -1.04 -11.05
N ARG A 132 -2.37 -2.36 -11.32
CA ARG A 132 -2.06 -3.37 -10.31
C ARG A 132 -0.82 -2.95 -9.52
N TRP A 133 -0.89 -3.16 -8.22
CA TRP A 133 0.17 -2.86 -7.29
C TRP A 133 1.34 -3.82 -7.47
N GLY A 134 2.55 -3.27 -7.49
CA GLY A 134 3.76 -4.09 -7.48
C GLY A 134 4.16 -4.47 -6.06
N GLY A 135 5.00 -5.49 -5.95
CA GLY A 135 5.60 -5.93 -4.71
C GLY A 135 7.00 -6.51 -4.90
N GLU A 136 7.29 -7.56 -4.14
CA GLU A 136 8.62 -8.19 -4.10
C GLU A 136 9.04 -8.80 -5.44
N MET A 137 8.12 -9.46 -6.15
CA MET A 137 8.42 -10.07 -7.46
C MET A 137 8.87 -9.02 -8.47
N GLU A 138 8.19 -7.88 -8.55
CA GLU A 138 8.56 -6.75 -9.41
C GLU A 138 9.91 -6.15 -9.01
N ILE A 139 10.17 -6.02 -7.71
CA ILE A 139 11.46 -5.49 -7.22
C ILE A 139 12.59 -6.42 -7.65
N ILE A 140 12.45 -7.73 -7.49
CA ILE A 140 13.47 -8.71 -7.89
C ILE A 140 13.67 -8.66 -9.41
N ALA A 141 12.59 -8.67 -10.18
CA ALA A 141 12.67 -8.61 -11.64
C ALA A 141 13.39 -7.35 -12.14
N LEU A 142 13.05 -6.18 -11.59
CA LEU A 142 13.69 -4.92 -11.96
C LEU A 142 15.12 -4.81 -11.44
N ALA A 143 15.40 -5.26 -10.22
CA ALA A 143 16.75 -5.27 -9.66
C ALA A 143 17.71 -6.04 -10.57
N ARG A 144 17.28 -7.21 -11.05
CA ARG A 144 18.07 -8.04 -11.96
C ARG A 144 18.14 -7.50 -13.38
N GLU A 145 17.02 -7.02 -13.94
CA GLU A 145 16.98 -6.38 -15.27
C GLU A 145 17.98 -5.21 -15.38
N PHE A 146 18.10 -4.40 -14.33
CA PHE A 146 19.01 -3.25 -14.30
C PHE A 146 20.36 -3.54 -13.63
N SER A 147 20.58 -4.76 -13.12
CA SER A 147 21.80 -5.15 -12.39
C SER A 147 22.14 -4.21 -11.22
N VAL A 148 21.13 -3.87 -10.43
CA VAL A 148 21.21 -2.96 -9.27
C VAL A 148 20.84 -3.66 -7.98
N ALA A 149 21.53 -3.32 -6.89
CA ALA A 149 21.06 -3.66 -5.55
C ALA A 149 19.88 -2.75 -5.16
N VAL A 150 18.87 -3.30 -4.48
CA VAL A 150 17.72 -2.53 -3.97
C VAL A 150 17.61 -2.68 -2.47
N THR A 151 17.52 -1.57 -1.75
CA THR A 151 17.26 -1.53 -0.31
C THR A 151 15.92 -0.86 -0.03
N ILE A 152 15.03 -1.59 0.64
CA ILE A 152 13.73 -1.08 1.10
C ILE A 152 13.79 -0.80 2.59
N ILE A 153 13.50 0.45 2.95
CA ILE A 153 13.39 0.91 4.33
C ILE A 153 11.93 0.81 4.75
N GLN A 154 11.67 0.13 5.86
CA GLN A 154 10.34 0.01 6.46
C GLN A 154 10.30 0.68 7.83
N PRO A 155 9.14 1.18 8.30
CA PRO A 155 9.01 1.83 9.62
C PRO A 155 9.48 0.94 10.76
N GLN A 156 9.19 -0.37 10.66
CA GLN A 156 9.55 -1.38 11.64
C GLN A 156 10.33 -2.51 10.98
N GLY A 157 11.18 -3.18 11.77
CA GLY A 157 11.98 -4.31 11.32
C GLY A 157 13.22 -3.93 10.52
N ASN A 158 13.81 -4.97 9.92
CA ASN A 158 15.07 -4.88 9.18
C ASN A 158 14.87 -4.21 7.82
N LEU A 159 15.96 -3.70 7.27
CA LEU A 159 16.01 -3.32 5.86
C LEU A 159 15.79 -4.57 5.01
N LEU A 160 14.93 -4.49 4.00
CA LEU A 160 14.85 -5.54 2.99
C LEU A 160 15.89 -5.23 1.92
N LYS A 161 16.68 -6.23 1.56
CA LYS A 161 17.72 -6.11 0.55
C LYS A 161 17.46 -7.14 -0.54
N PHE A 162 17.46 -6.66 -1.77
CA PHE A 162 17.28 -7.47 -2.97
C PHE A 162 18.50 -7.28 -3.85
N GLU A 163 19.07 -8.39 -4.30
CA GLU A 163 20.32 -8.45 -5.05
C GLU A 163 21.52 -7.84 -4.29
N GLU A 164 22.58 -8.61 -4.10
CA GLU A 164 23.84 -8.10 -3.54
C GLU A 164 24.83 -7.89 -4.68
N THR A 165 24.86 -6.66 -5.19
CA THR A 165 25.77 -6.26 -6.27
C THR A 165 26.74 -5.19 -5.77
N ASN A 166 27.93 -5.12 -6.39
CA ASN A 166 28.88 -4.02 -6.15
C ASN A 166 28.47 -2.71 -6.86
N SER A 167 27.27 -2.65 -7.47
CA SER A 167 26.82 -1.52 -8.27
C SER A 167 26.11 -0.45 -7.41
N LYS A 168 25.73 0.67 -8.04
CA LYS A 168 24.98 1.74 -7.37
C LYS A 168 23.64 1.19 -6.86
N GLY A 169 23.33 1.41 -5.59
CA GLY A 169 22.12 0.89 -4.95
C GLY A 169 20.91 1.82 -5.06
N ILE A 170 19.76 1.26 -5.40
CA ILE A 170 18.44 1.90 -5.31
C ILE A 170 17.97 1.86 -3.87
N MET A 171 17.47 2.98 -3.36
CA MET A 171 16.88 3.06 -2.02
C MET A 171 15.45 3.61 -2.09
N MET A 172 14.52 2.90 -1.44
CA MET A 172 13.10 3.26 -1.39
C MET A 172 12.56 3.02 0.02
N THR A 173 11.47 3.70 0.38
CA THR A 173 10.69 3.38 1.58
C THR A 173 9.49 2.51 1.22
N ARG A 174 8.98 1.75 2.18
CA ARG A 174 7.69 1.05 2.10
C ARG A 174 6.90 1.30 3.37
N TYR A 175 5.71 1.86 3.25
CA TYR A 175 4.73 1.99 4.33
C TYR A 175 3.64 0.94 4.16
N GLU A 176 3.05 0.47 5.26
CA GLU A 176 1.93 -0.47 5.24
C GLU A 176 0.59 0.25 5.44
N HIS A 177 0.56 1.28 6.30
CA HIS A 177 -0.68 1.93 6.75
C HIS A 177 -0.74 3.44 6.44
N MET A 178 0.23 3.97 5.68
CA MET A 178 0.25 5.41 5.34
C MET A 178 -0.97 5.84 4.52
N TYR A 179 -1.50 4.92 3.70
CA TYR A 179 -2.67 5.12 2.86
C TYR A 179 -3.69 4.00 3.05
N SER A 180 -4.97 4.32 2.90
CA SER A 180 -6.08 3.38 3.09
C SER A 180 -6.13 2.26 2.05
N LEU A 181 -5.38 2.41 0.96
CA LEU A 181 -5.38 1.45 -0.14
C LEU A 181 -4.42 0.28 0.12
N GLY A 182 -3.49 0.40 1.10
CA GLY A 182 -2.44 -0.57 1.44
C GLY A 182 -1.02 -0.03 1.21
N ALA A 183 -0.06 -0.92 0.97
CA ALA A 183 1.36 -0.57 0.91
C ALA A 183 1.72 0.51 -0.12
N HIS A 184 2.64 1.40 0.25
CA HIS A 184 3.08 2.52 -0.60
C HIS A 184 4.59 2.70 -0.57
N PHE A 185 5.16 3.06 -1.72
CA PHE A 185 6.59 3.25 -1.90
C PHE A 185 6.92 4.70 -2.27
N ASN A 186 7.92 5.26 -1.59
CA ASN A 186 8.57 6.50 -2.01
C ASN A 186 10.03 6.26 -2.38
N SER A 187 10.60 7.23 -3.08
CA SER A 187 12.01 7.25 -3.43
C SER A 187 12.82 7.87 -2.29
N VAL A 188 14.11 7.51 -2.15
CA VAL A 188 14.98 8.03 -1.08
C VAL A 188 16.22 8.72 -1.65
N ASN A 189 16.55 9.89 -1.11
CA ASN A 189 17.70 10.68 -1.49
C ASN A 189 18.66 10.83 -0.30
N SER A 190 19.94 11.06 -0.59
CA SER A 190 20.87 11.58 0.42
C SER A 190 20.46 12.99 0.82
N LYS A 191 20.62 13.32 2.11
CA LYS A 191 20.42 14.67 2.64
C LYS A 191 21.49 15.65 2.16
#